data_AF-A0A822BQR7-F1
#
_entry.id   AF-A0A822BQR7-F1
#
_cell.length_a   1.000
_cell.length_b   1.000
_cell.length_c   1.000
_cell.angle_alpha   90.00
_cell.angle_beta   90.00
_cell.angle_gamma   90.00
#
_symmetry.space_group_name_H-M   'P 1'
#
loop_
_entity.id
_entity.type
_entity.pdbx_description
1 polymer ?
#
loop_
_entity_poly.entity_id
_entity_poly.type
_entity_poly.pdbx_seq_one_letter_code
_entity_poly.pdbx_strand_id
1 'polypeptide(L)'
;QGEYVAPEKIEDVYARSRFISQIYVYGDSFESFLVAIVILNDDYVKQWAKNEGYNVETIMSSELNAKLKQIVLDDMIREGKKRGLMSYEQVKAIEFIKESFTIENGLLTPTFKSRRYAIEKKYKELFQKIYKTIHA
;
A
#
# COMPACT_ATOMS: atom_id res chain seq x y z
N GLN A 1 -15.91 19.38 -5.22
CA GLN A 1 -16.31 18.97 -3.86
C GLN A 1 -15.23 18.03 -3.37
N GLY A 2 -14.31 18.52 -2.54
CA GLY A 2 -13.24 17.71 -1.98
C GLY A 2 -13.79 17.01 -0.74
N GLU A 3 -14.23 15.78 -0.88
CA GLU A 3 -14.57 14.97 0.28
C GLU A 3 -13.28 14.77 1.10
N TYR A 4 -13.33 15.16 2.37
CA TYR A 4 -12.20 14.97 3.27
C TYR A 4 -12.05 13.48 3.54
N VAL A 5 -11.09 12.86 2.88
CA VAL A 5 -10.70 11.48 3.15
C VAL A 5 -9.63 11.49 4.21
N ALA A 6 -9.88 10.87 5.36
CA ALA A 6 -8.88 10.68 6.40
C ALA A 6 -8.00 9.47 6.04
N PRO A 7 -6.74 9.65 5.61
CA PRO A 7 -5.93 8.54 5.14
C PRO A 7 -5.63 7.53 6.25
N GLU A 8 -5.48 7.99 7.50
CA GLU A 8 -5.24 7.12 8.67
C GLU A 8 -6.38 6.09 8.84
N LYS A 9 -7.65 6.49 8.64
CA LYS A 9 -8.80 5.57 8.70
C LYS A 9 -8.68 4.45 7.67
N ILE A 10 -8.25 4.80 6.45
CA ILE A 10 -8.09 3.86 5.34
C ILE A 10 -6.91 2.92 5.62
N GLU A 11 -5.78 3.47 6.05
CA GLU A 11 -4.58 2.73 6.44
C GLU A 11 -4.90 1.71 7.54
N ASP A 12 -5.63 2.10 8.59
CA ASP A 12 -6.06 1.21 9.68
C ASP A 12 -6.96 0.05 9.22
N VAL A 13 -7.77 0.29 8.19
CA VAL A 13 -8.61 -0.74 7.58
C VAL A 13 -7.78 -1.71 6.76
N TYR A 14 -6.90 -1.21 5.89
CA TYR A 14 -6.04 -2.06 5.06
C TYR A 14 -5.00 -2.84 5.86
N ALA A 15 -4.52 -2.30 6.98
CA ALA A 15 -3.62 -3.00 7.90
C ALA A 15 -4.22 -4.30 8.49
N ARG A 16 -5.51 -4.58 8.26
CA ARG A 16 -6.16 -5.84 8.62
C ARG A 16 -5.91 -6.97 7.62
N SER A 17 -5.41 -6.65 6.42
CA SER A 17 -4.93 -7.64 5.46
C SER A 17 -3.71 -8.38 6.03
N ARG A 18 -3.69 -9.71 5.87
CA ARG A 18 -2.53 -10.53 6.27
C ARG A 18 -1.30 -10.30 5.40
N PHE A 19 -1.48 -9.77 4.19
CA PHE A 19 -0.38 -9.44 3.30
C PHE A 19 0.37 -8.18 3.72
N ILE A 20 -0.24 -7.31 4.53
CA ILE A 20 0.31 -5.99 4.86
C ILE A 20 1.04 -6.05 6.19
N SER A 21 2.30 -5.61 6.18
CA SER A 21 3.06 -5.27 7.39
C SER A 21 2.88 -3.80 7.75
N GLN A 22 3.06 -2.91 6.76
CA GLN A 22 2.83 -1.47 6.90
C GLN A 22 2.26 -0.92 5.58
N ILE A 23 1.50 0.17 5.68
CA ILE A 23 0.89 0.83 4.53
C ILE A 23 0.90 2.34 4.73
N TYR A 24 1.00 3.07 3.61
CA TYR A 24 0.78 4.51 3.57
C TYR A 24 -0.09 4.87 2.38
N VAL A 25 -1.19 5.57 2.63
CA VAL A 25 -2.14 6.03 1.61
C VAL A 25 -1.81 7.47 1.25
N TYR A 26 -1.64 7.73 -0.04
CA TYR A 26 -1.34 9.04 -0.59
C TYR A 26 -2.46 9.48 -1.52
N GLY A 27 -2.91 10.73 -1.35
CA GLY A 27 -3.83 11.41 -2.25
C GLY A 27 -3.17 12.67 -2.75
N ASP A 28 -3.10 12.83 -4.07
CA ASP A 28 -2.62 14.07 -4.69
C ASP A 28 -3.81 15.03 -4.88
N SER A 29 -3.61 16.32 -4.63
CA SER A 29 -4.67 17.32 -4.76
C SER A 29 -5.20 17.48 -6.20
N PHE A 30 -4.42 17.06 -7.19
CA PHE A 30 -4.79 17.11 -8.61
C PHE A 30 -5.42 15.81 -9.12
N GLU A 31 -5.53 14.79 -8.27
CA GLU A 31 -5.99 13.45 -8.64
C GLU A 31 -7.33 13.13 -7.98
N SER A 32 -8.17 12.36 -8.69
CA SER A 32 -9.51 11.98 -8.22
C SER A 32 -9.55 10.68 -7.43
N PHE A 33 -8.39 10.07 -7.18
CA PHE A 33 -8.26 8.77 -6.54
C PHE A 33 -7.01 8.69 -5.67
N LEU A 34 -7.01 7.71 -4.76
CA LEU A 34 -5.90 7.47 -3.84
C LEU A 34 -4.98 6.37 -4.38
N VAL A 35 -3.72 6.42 -3.97
CA VAL A 35 -2.73 5.37 -4.21
C VAL A 35 -2.09 4.99 -2.88
N ALA A 36 -1.39 3.86 -2.82
CA ALA A 36 -0.65 3.49 -1.61
C ALA A 36 0.72 2.90 -1.89
N ILE A 37 1.62 3.04 -0.92
CA ILE A 37 2.83 2.23 -0.82
C ILE A 37 2.62 1.19 0.28
N VAL A 38 3.05 -0.04 0.02
CA VAL A 38 2.81 -1.20 0.87
C VAL A 38 4.13 -1.90 1.18
N ILE A 39 4.31 -2.24 2.44
CA ILE A 39 5.37 -3.13 2.92
C ILE A 39 4.69 -4.45 3.23
N LEU A 40 5.16 -5.51 2.58
CA LEU A 40 4.56 -6.82 2.70
C LEU A 40 4.93 -7.51 4.02
N ASN A 41 4.06 -8.38 4.49
CA ASN A 41 4.39 -9.38 5.47
C ASN A 41 5.08 -10.55 4.76
N ASP A 42 6.40 -10.54 4.76
CA ASP A 42 7.23 -11.53 4.07
C ASP A 42 6.90 -12.97 4.48
N ASP A 43 6.62 -13.21 5.77
CA ASP A 43 6.32 -14.55 6.28
C ASP A 43 4.98 -15.06 5.72
N TYR A 44 3.97 -14.19 5.68
CA TYR A 44 2.68 -14.54 5.10
C TYR A 44 2.75 -14.70 3.59
N VAL A 45 3.47 -13.81 2.88
CA VAL A 45 3.66 -13.91 1.43
C VAL A 45 4.37 -15.22 1.07
N LYS A 46 5.40 -15.62 1.80
CA LYS A 46 6.11 -16.90 1.60
C LYS A 46 5.22 -18.11 1.85
N GLN A 47 4.34 -18.05 2.85
CA GLN A 47 3.39 -19.14 3.12
C GLN A 47 2.31 -19.22 2.04
N TRP A 48 1.73 -18.08 1.68
CA TRP A 48 0.74 -17.98 0.61
C TRP A 48 1.31 -18.49 -0.72
N ALA A 49 2.53 -18.06 -1.06
CA ALA A 49 3.27 -18.51 -2.22
C ALA A 49 3.35 -20.04 -2.33
N LYS A 50 3.80 -20.67 -1.24
CA LYS A 50 3.98 -22.11 -1.16
C LYS A 50 2.65 -22.85 -1.32
N ASN A 51 1.59 -22.33 -0.72
CA ASN A 51 0.25 -22.93 -0.80
C ASN A 51 -0.33 -22.85 -2.22
N GLU A 52 -0.04 -21.79 -2.96
CA GLU A 52 -0.45 -21.61 -4.35
C GLU A 52 0.50 -22.29 -5.36
N GLY A 53 1.57 -22.94 -4.88
CA GLY A 53 2.54 -23.63 -5.71
C GLY A 53 3.61 -22.74 -6.36
N TYR A 54 3.79 -21.50 -5.90
CA TYR A 54 4.85 -20.60 -6.36
C TYR A 54 6.15 -20.83 -5.60
N ASN A 55 7.29 -20.68 -6.31
CA ASN A 55 8.60 -20.59 -5.67
C ASN A 55 8.82 -19.16 -5.14
N VAL A 56 9.22 -19.07 -3.86
CA VAL A 56 9.47 -17.81 -3.13
C VAL A 56 10.49 -16.91 -3.84
N GLU A 57 11.55 -17.49 -4.40
CA GLU A 57 12.58 -16.72 -5.13
C GLU A 57 12.02 -16.13 -6.42
N THR A 58 11.07 -16.81 -7.05
CA THR A 58 10.40 -16.36 -8.28
C THR A 58 9.38 -15.25 -8.01
N ILE A 59 8.81 -15.18 -6.80
CA ILE A 59 7.86 -14.11 -6.44
C ILE A 59 8.50 -12.73 -6.43
N MET A 60 9.79 -12.65 -6.10
CA MET A 60 10.52 -11.38 -6.12
C MET A 60 10.95 -10.95 -7.54
N SER A 61 10.64 -11.74 -8.57
CA SER A 61 10.80 -11.37 -9.97
C SER A 61 9.72 -10.39 -10.45
N SER A 62 9.98 -9.65 -11.53
CA SER A 62 9.11 -8.57 -12.02
C SER A 62 7.71 -9.02 -12.46
N GLU A 63 7.59 -10.22 -13.02
CA GLU A 63 6.33 -10.71 -13.60
C GLU A 63 5.34 -11.20 -12.53
N LEU A 64 5.82 -11.91 -11.51
CA LEU A 64 5.00 -12.25 -10.35
C LEU A 64 4.74 -11.07 -9.42
N ASN A 65 5.58 -10.04 -9.44
CA ASN A 65 5.34 -8.81 -8.70
C ASN A 65 4.04 -8.13 -9.14
N ALA A 66 3.75 -8.07 -10.45
CA ALA A 66 2.48 -7.53 -10.95
C ALA A 66 1.26 -8.35 -10.48
N LYS A 67 1.36 -9.69 -10.54
CA LYS A 67 0.30 -10.58 -10.06
C LYS A 67 0.08 -10.45 -8.55
N LEU A 68 1.15 -10.39 -7.77
CA LEU A 68 1.08 -10.20 -6.32
C LEU A 68 0.48 -8.84 -5.96
N LYS A 69 0.84 -7.76 -6.67
CA LYS A 69 0.21 -6.45 -6.49
C LYS A 69 -1.30 -6.52 -6.71
N GLN A 70 -1.76 -7.20 -7.76
CA GLN A 70 -3.19 -7.35 -8.01
C GLN A 70 -3.89 -8.10 -6.86
N ILE A 71 -3.30 -9.21 -6.40
CA ILE A 71 -3.86 -10.02 -5.31
C ILE A 71 -3.94 -9.23 -4.01
N VAL A 72 -2.89 -8.49 -3.67
CA VAL A 72 -2.86 -7.65 -2.47
C VAL A 72 -3.86 -6.50 -2.58
N LEU A 73 -3.95 -5.86 -3.75
CA LEU A 73 -4.93 -4.81 -4.01
C LEU A 73 -6.37 -5.34 -3.89
N ASP A 74 -6.66 -6.52 -4.45
CA ASP A 74 -7.98 -7.15 -4.36
C ASP A 74 -8.34 -7.49 -2.90
N ASP A 75 -7.37 -8.00 -2.13
CA ASP A 75 -7.55 -8.27 -0.70
C ASP A 75 -7.81 -6.99 0.09
N MET A 76 -7.08 -5.92 -0.19
CA MET A 76 -7.29 -4.59 0.39
C MET A 76 -8.69 -4.06 0.06
N ILE A 77 -9.11 -4.11 -1.20
CA ILE A 77 -10.44 -3.66 -1.63
C ILE A 77 -11.54 -4.47 -0.94
N ARG A 78 -11.34 -5.77 -0.80
CA ARG A 78 -12.27 -6.66 -0.08
C ARG A 78 -12.37 -6.29 1.39
N GLU A 79 -11.25 -6.10 2.10
CA GLU A 79 -11.26 -5.66 3.50
C GLU A 79 -11.87 -4.26 3.65
N GLY A 80 -11.57 -3.35 2.72
CA GLY A 80 -12.15 -2.02 2.66
C GLY A 80 -13.68 -2.06 2.56
N LYS A 81 -14.22 -2.76 1.57
CA LYS A 81 -15.67 -2.92 1.39
C LYS A 81 -16.33 -3.55 2.62
N LYS A 82 -15.73 -4.62 3.16
CA LYS A 82 -16.22 -5.32 4.35
C LYS A 82 -16.31 -4.42 5.58
N ARG A 83 -15.43 -3.41 5.67
CA ARG A 83 -15.32 -2.48 6.81
C ARG A 83 -15.93 -1.11 6.52
N GLY A 84 -16.68 -0.98 5.43
CA GLY A 84 -17.45 0.23 5.12
C GLY A 84 -16.65 1.37 4.51
N LEU A 85 -15.49 1.10 3.90
CA LEU A 85 -14.83 2.09 3.05
C LEU A 85 -15.64 2.31 1.77
N MET A 86 -15.90 3.57 1.47
CA MET A 86 -16.60 3.98 0.26
C MET A 86 -15.73 3.77 -0.97
N SER A 87 -16.33 3.69 -2.17
CA SER A 87 -15.58 3.47 -3.42
C SER A 87 -14.49 4.51 -3.67
N TYR A 88 -14.69 5.77 -3.26
CA TYR A 88 -13.70 6.84 -3.39
C TYR A 88 -12.60 6.81 -2.31
N GLU A 89 -12.81 6.05 -1.22
CA GLU A 89 -11.78 5.76 -0.21
C GLU A 89 -10.92 4.54 -0.62
N GLN A 90 -11.32 3.81 -1.66
CA GLN A 90 -10.54 2.68 -2.17
C GLN A 90 -9.33 3.16 -2.96
N VAL A 91 -8.15 2.62 -2.65
CA VAL A 91 -6.95 2.94 -3.43
C VAL A 91 -7.05 2.29 -4.81
N LYS A 92 -6.60 3.01 -5.84
CA LYS A 92 -6.66 2.56 -7.23
C LYS A 92 -5.43 1.76 -7.63
N ALA A 93 -4.29 2.00 -6.99
CA ALA A 93 -3.05 1.29 -7.24
C ALA A 93 -2.16 1.25 -6.00
N ILE A 94 -1.27 0.26 -5.97
CA ILE A 94 -0.27 0.08 -4.94
C ILE A 94 1.11 -0.14 -5.52
N GLU A 95 2.14 0.23 -4.76
CA GLU A 95 3.53 -0.09 -5.04
C GLU A 95 4.20 -0.70 -3.82
N PHE A 96 5.02 -1.73 -4.01
CA PHE A 96 5.74 -2.35 -2.91
C PHE A 96 7.05 -1.62 -2.63
N ILE A 97 7.33 -1.41 -1.35
CA ILE A 97 8.62 -0.92 -0.88
C ILE A 97 9.21 -1.93 0.12
N LYS A 98 10.54 -2.04 0.14
CA LYS A 98 11.25 -2.96 1.04
C LYS A 98 11.62 -2.35 2.39
N GLU A 99 11.79 -1.04 2.42
CA GLU A 99 12.19 -0.34 3.63
C GLU A 99 10.99 -0.10 4.53
N SER A 100 11.06 -0.60 5.76
CA SER A 100 10.04 -0.37 6.78
C SER A 100 10.06 1.06 7.31
N PHE A 101 8.92 1.57 7.75
CA PHE A 101 8.86 2.84 8.47
C PHE A 101 9.28 2.60 9.91
N THR A 102 10.27 3.33 10.40
CA THR A 102 10.77 3.20 11.77
C THR A 102 11.00 4.56 12.41
N ILE A 103 11.24 4.59 13.71
CA ILE A 103 11.59 5.84 14.41
C ILE A 103 13.01 6.27 14.02
N GLU A 104 13.92 5.30 13.87
CA GLU A 104 15.34 5.49 13.55
C GLU A 104 15.56 6.10 12.17
N ASN A 105 14.79 5.67 11.15
CA ASN A 105 14.86 6.28 9.81
C ASN A 105 13.99 7.55 9.68
N GLY A 106 13.40 8.01 10.79
CA GLY A 106 12.61 9.23 10.85
C GLY A 106 11.28 9.17 10.11
N LEU A 107 10.80 7.97 9.72
CA LEU A 107 9.53 7.80 9.03
C LEU A 107 8.35 7.59 9.99
N LEU A 108 8.62 7.27 11.26
CA LEU A 108 7.62 7.23 12.33
C LEU A 108 7.88 8.30 13.41
N THR A 109 6.81 8.77 14.04
CA THR A 109 6.87 9.52 15.30
C THR A 109 7.27 8.57 16.44
N PRO A 110 7.72 9.09 17.60
CA PRO A 110 7.93 8.25 18.79
C PRO A 110 6.67 7.49 19.25
N THR A 111 5.49 7.92 18.81
CA THR A 111 4.20 7.25 19.04
C THR A 111 3.82 6.26 17.94
N PHE A 112 4.77 5.88 17.08
CA PHE A 112 4.60 4.95 15.95
C PHE A 112 3.61 5.38 14.86
N LYS A 113 3.27 6.68 14.80
CA LYS A 113 2.48 7.23 13.69
C LYS A 113 3.37 7.59 12.51
N SER A 114 2.86 7.41 11.30
CA SER A 114 3.53 7.82 10.06
C SER A 114 3.87 9.31 10.05
N ARG A 115 5.15 9.68 9.86
CA ARG A 115 5.56 11.06 9.58
C ARG A 115 5.27 11.37 8.12
N ARG A 116 4.01 11.72 7.84
CA ARG A 116 3.47 11.93 6.48
C ARG A 116 4.38 12.78 5.58
N TYR A 117 4.79 13.97 6.05
CA TYR A 117 5.71 14.84 5.29
C TYR A 117 7.05 14.17 4.94
N ALA A 118 7.64 13.39 5.86
CA ALA A 118 8.92 12.71 5.63
C ALA A 118 8.76 11.57 4.63
N ILE A 119 7.70 10.78 4.75
CA ILE A 119 7.36 9.68 3.83
C ILE A 119 7.07 10.23 2.43
N GLU A 120 6.22 11.25 2.32
CA GLU A 120 5.89 11.89 1.05
C GLU A 120 7.12 12.48 0.37
N LYS A 121 7.99 13.15 1.12
CA LYS A 121 9.25 13.67 0.59
C LYS A 121 10.17 12.55 0.08
N LYS A 122 10.27 11.44 0.82
CA LYS A 122 11.13 10.30 0.49
C LYS A 122 10.65 9.53 -0.73
N TYR A 123 9.34 9.28 -0.84
CA TYR A 123 8.74 8.47 -1.90
C TYR A 123 8.04 9.30 -2.99
N LYS A 124 8.34 10.61 -3.07
CA LYS A 124 7.71 11.54 -4.03
C LYS A 124 7.75 11.03 -5.48
N GLU A 125 8.93 10.59 -5.93
CA GLU A 125 9.10 10.07 -7.30
C GLU A 125 8.31 8.79 -7.54
N LEU A 126 8.17 7.95 -6.49
CA LEU A 126 7.40 6.72 -6.55
C LEU A 126 5.91 7.02 -6.72
N PHE A 127 5.36 7.95 -5.93
CA PHE A 127 3.96 8.37 -6.09
C PHE A 127 3.69 8.95 -7.48
N GLN A 128 4.59 9.82 -7.96
CA GLN A 128 4.48 10.36 -9.32
C GLN A 128 4.51 9.27 -10.39
N LYS A 129 5.35 8.23 -10.22
CA LYS A 129 5.39 7.08 -11.12
C LYS A 129 4.07 6.32 -11.10
N ILE A 130 3.49 6.05 -9.92
CA ILE A 130 2.22 5.34 -9.79
C ILE A 130 1.11 6.08 -10.55
N TYR A 131 0.95 7.38 -10.34
CA TYR A 131 -0.05 8.18 -11.07
C TYR A 131 0.18 8.18 -12.58
N LYS A 132 1.43 8.37 -13.03
CA LYS A 132 1.78 8.32 -14.46
C LYS A 132 1.42 6.98 -15.10
N THR A 133 1.62 5.87 -14.40
CA THR A 133 1.27 4.53 -14.92
C THR A 133 -0.23 4.34 -15.07
N ILE A 134 -1.07 5.02 -14.27
CA ILE A 134 -2.53 4.93 -14.36
C ILE A 134 -3.10 5.79 -15.48
N HIS A 135 -2.43 6.91 -15.80
CA HIS A 135 -2.84 7.83 -16.88
C HIS A 135 -2.33 7.42 -18.27
N ALA A 136 -1.37 6.50 -18.33
CA ALA A 136 -0.81 5.97 -19.58
C ALA A 136 -1.73 4.91 -20.20
#